data_AF-A0AA97HZA8-F1
#
_entry.id   AF-A0AA97HZA8-F1
#
_cell.length_a   1.000
_cell.length_b   1.000
_cell.length_c   1.000
_cell.angle_alpha   90.00
_cell.angle_beta   90.00
_cell.angle_gamma   90.00
#
_symmetry.space_group_name_H-M   'P 1'
#
loop_
_entity.id
_entity.type
_entity.pdbx_description
1 polymer ?
#
loop_
_entity_poly.entity_id
_entity_poly.type
_entity_poly.pdbx_seq_one_letter_code
_entity_poly.pdbx_strand_id
1 'polypeptide(L)'
;MIKTIIKGAMAVAALLAVPQMASANVIEFDAKDANNKGSCSHGLWTGNYNSGCSRHYSMQDGSLFTVDEHNQTATFTGSAINNKGAVAQIDLSFGGFLETIDGTNFIYKAGGGPYNPGTDTPDIDFFTTGSGTITIDGRVFTLNPNDPFAGNTAVQIGPGANDKNKNFGASAWLNILDPYGHPLSKHWDFNLNLHERPGTPVPAPAGLGLMALGLAGLGVALRRRRREYRQN
;
A
#
# COMPACT_ATOMS: atom_id res chain seq x y z
N MET A 1 -47.06 -18.47 -60.07
CA MET A 1 -47.08 -17.15 -59.40
C MET A 1 -45.76 -17.00 -58.65
N ILE A 2 -45.08 -15.88 -58.85
CA ILE A 2 -43.63 -15.68 -58.74
C ILE A 2 -43.29 -14.84 -57.49
N LYS A 3 -42.26 -15.27 -56.76
CA LYS A 3 -41.37 -14.54 -55.81
C LYS A 3 -41.98 -13.83 -54.59
N THR A 4 -41.83 -14.49 -53.43
CA THR A 4 -41.69 -13.82 -52.12
C THR A 4 -40.21 -13.81 -51.74
N ILE A 5 -39.52 -12.67 -51.87
CA ILE A 5 -38.25 -12.40 -51.18
C ILE A 5 -38.20 -10.90 -50.85
N ILE A 6 -38.44 -10.54 -49.60
CA ILE A 6 -37.82 -9.34 -49.02
C ILE A 6 -37.15 -9.79 -47.72
N LYS A 7 -35.82 -9.79 -47.78
CA LYS A 7 -34.89 -9.97 -46.66
C LYS A 7 -34.82 -8.64 -45.92
N GLY A 8 -35.20 -8.61 -44.65
CA GLY A 8 -34.89 -7.51 -43.73
C GLY A 8 -34.13 -8.08 -42.54
N ALA A 9 -32.81 -8.10 -42.61
CA ALA A 9 -31.95 -8.54 -41.51
C ALA A 9 -31.92 -7.44 -40.43
N MET A 10 -32.60 -7.66 -39.31
CA MET A 10 -32.35 -6.91 -38.08
C MET A 10 -31.02 -7.37 -37.50
N ALA A 11 -29.98 -6.53 -37.61
CA ALA A 11 -28.75 -6.70 -36.87
C ALA A 11 -28.96 -6.20 -35.44
N VAL A 12 -29.34 -7.10 -34.53
CA VAL A 12 -29.26 -6.86 -33.09
C VAL A 12 -27.79 -6.96 -32.70
N ALA A 13 -27.09 -5.83 -32.64
CA ALA A 13 -25.78 -5.74 -32.02
C ALA A 13 -25.95 -5.84 -30.50
N ALA A 14 -25.97 -7.07 -29.98
CA ALA A 14 -25.87 -7.32 -28.55
C ALA A 14 -24.47 -6.86 -28.09
N LEU A 15 -24.40 -5.64 -27.56
CA LEU A 15 -23.24 -5.14 -26.81
C LEU A 15 -23.09 -6.00 -25.56
N LEU A 16 -22.23 -7.02 -25.63
CA LEU A 16 -21.70 -7.70 -24.47
C LEU A 16 -20.86 -6.68 -23.70
N ALA A 17 -21.48 -6.00 -22.73
CA ALA A 17 -20.77 -5.23 -21.73
C ALA A 17 -19.95 -6.23 -20.90
N VAL A 18 -18.67 -6.40 -21.25
CA VAL A 18 -17.74 -7.13 -20.41
C VAL A 18 -17.45 -6.20 -19.22
N PRO A 19 -17.82 -6.55 -17.98
CA PRO A 19 -17.44 -5.75 -16.84
C PRO A 19 -15.92 -5.75 -16.76
N GLN A 20 -15.30 -4.59 -16.94
CA GLN A 20 -13.89 -4.43 -16.64
C GLN A 20 -13.81 -4.41 -15.11
N MET A 21 -13.25 -5.46 -14.53
CA MET A 21 -12.87 -5.44 -13.13
C MET A 21 -11.84 -4.31 -12.97
N ALA A 22 -12.24 -3.24 -12.30
CA ALA A 22 -11.29 -2.30 -11.74
C ALA A 22 -10.40 -3.12 -10.81
N SER A 23 -9.11 -3.23 -11.13
CA SER A 23 -8.16 -3.83 -10.22
C SER A 23 -8.09 -2.92 -9.00
N ALA A 24 -8.32 -3.49 -7.81
CA ALA A 24 -8.00 -2.81 -6.57
C ALA A 24 -6.52 -2.37 -6.62
N ASN A 25 -6.25 -1.11 -6.28
CA ASN A 25 -4.90 -0.58 -6.23
C ASN A 25 -4.26 -1.09 -4.94
N VAL A 26 -3.50 -2.16 -5.08
CA VAL A 26 -2.52 -2.56 -4.08
C VAL A 26 -1.22 -1.88 -4.47
N ILE A 27 -0.75 -0.96 -3.62
CA ILE A 27 0.53 -0.27 -3.80
C ILE A 27 1.58 -1.01 -2.98
N GLU A 28 2.67 -1.39 -3.64
CA GLU A 28 3.80 -2.06 -2.99
C GLU A 28 4.99 -1.10 -2.87
N PHE A 29 5.64 -1.10 -1.71
CA PHE A 29 6.83 -0.31 -1.44
C PHE A 29 7.98 -1.20 -0.99
N ASP A 30 9.16 -1.01 -1.58
CA ASP A 30 10.41 -1.49 -1.01
C ASP A 30 10.69 -0.75 0.30
N ALA A 31 10.81 -1.49 1.39
CA ALA A 31 11.10 -0.96 2.71
C ALA A 31 12.61 -0.97 2.99
N LYS A 32 13.15 0.19 3.37
CA LYS A 32 14.57 0.41 3.68
C LYS A 32 14.74 1.15 5.01
N ASP A 33 15.93 1.08 5.60
CA ASP A 33 16.26 1.83 6.82
C ASP A 33 16.06 3.34 6.62
N ALA A 34 15.21 3.97 7.44
CA ALA A 34 15.14 5.43 7.51
C ALA A 34 16.25 6.02 8.37
N ASN A 35 16.68 5.30 9.41
CA ASN A 35 17.80 5.68 10.24
C ASN A 35 19.09 5.08 9.69
N ASN A 36 19.69 5.75 8.72
CA ASN A 36 20.90 5.30 8.03
C ASN A 36 22.19 6.02 8.48
N LYS A 37 22.16 6.69 9.64
CA LYS A 37 23.29 7.48 10.14
C LYS A 37 23.99 6.78 11.29
N GLY A 38 25.30 6.58 11.15
CA GLY A 38 26.17 6.04 12.19
C GLY A 38 26.27 4.51 12.21
N SER A 39 26.86 3.97 13.28
CA SER A 39 27.26 2.56 13.36
C SER A 39 26.12 1.58 13.65
N CYS A 40 24.91 2.06 13.94
CA CYS A 40 23.74 1.22 14.21
C CYS A 40 22.56 1.61 13.31
N SER A 41 22.79 1.70 11.98
CA SER A 41 21.69 1.88 11.01
C SER A 41 20.60 0.81 11.20
N HIS A 42 19.34 1.21 11.12
CA HIS A 42 18.22 0.28 11.23
C HIS A 42 16.91 0.84 10.67
N GLY A 43 16.04 -0.10 10.32
CA GLY A 43 14.62 0.14 10.10
C GLY A 43 13.75 -0.41 11.22
N LEU A 44 14.29 -1.32 12.06
CA LEU A 44 13.62 -1.88 13.24
C LEU A 44 14.51 -1.74 14.48
N TRP A 45 13.96 -1.14 15.53
CA TRP A 45 14.56 -1.08 16.87
C TRP A 45 13.76 -1.94 17.84
N THR A 46 14.44 -2.85 18.53
CA THR A 46 13.80 -3.83 19.41
C THR A 46 13.83 -3.43 20.89
N GLY A 47 13.84 -2.12 21.19
CA GLY A 47 13.76 -1.63 22.55
C GLY A 47 14.89 -2.09 23.47
N ASN A 48 14.53 -2.88 24.48
CA ASN A 48 15.45 -3.52 25.43
C ASN A 48 15.75 -5.00 25.08
N TYR A 49 15.23 -5.52 23.97
CA TYR A 49 15.64 -6.82 23.47
C TYR A 49 17.07 -6.68 22.91
N ASN A 50 18.05 -7.22 23.66
CA ASN A 50 19.49 -7.00 23.53
C ASN A 50 19.97 -5.57 23.90
N SER A 51 21.23 -5.25 23.58
CA SER A 51 21.89 -4.00 23.96
C SER A 51 22.80 -3.43 22.85
N GLY A 52 23.20 -2.16 22.97
CA GLY A 52 24.10 -1.53 21.99
C GLY A 52 23.52 -1.53 20.57
N CYS A 53 24.32 -1.89 19.55
CA CYS A 53 23.84 -2.05 18.18
C CYS A 53 23.02 -3.33 17.94
N SER A 54 23.03 -4.32 18.85
CA SER A 54 22.36 -5.61 18.61
C SER A 54 20.84 -5.58 18.75
N ARG A 55 20.28 -4.44 19.16
CA ARG A 55 18.83 -4.14 19.14
C ARG A 55 18.38 -3.39 17.88
N HIS A 56 19.30 -3.11 16.97
CA HIS A 56 19.06 -2.36 15.74
C HIS A 56 19.18 -3.34 14.58
N TYR A 57 18.07 -3.53 13.85
CA TYR A 57 17.96 -4.46 12.74
C TYR A 57 17.77 -3.68 11.44
N SER A 58 18.66 -3.92 10.48
CA SER A 58 18.67 -3.29 9.17
C SER A 58 17.82 -4.08 8.18
N MET A 59 16.92 -3.42 7.47
CA MET A 59 16.01 -4.03 6.50
C MET A 59 16.77 -4.67 5.35
N GLN A 60 16.40 -5.90 5.03
CA GLN A 60 16.97 -6.64 3.91
C GLN A 60 16.15 -6.43 2.64
N ASP A 61 16.79 -6.67 1.50
CA ASP A 61 16.10 -6.71 0.21
C ASP A 61 14.92 -7.70 0.24
N GLY A 62 13.83 -7.33 -0.42
CA GLY A 62 12.58 -8.09 -0.38
C GLY A 62 11.64 -7.71 0.76
N SER A 63 12.06 -6.86 1.70
CA SER A 63 11.14 -6.28 2.69
C SER A 63 10.15 -5.33 2.02
N LEU A 64 8.87 -5.53 2.30
CA LEU A 64 7.74 -5.00 1.57
C LEU A 64 6.74 -4.38 2.53
N PHE A 65 6.44 -3.11 2.31
CA PHE A 65 5.26 -2.45 2.88
C PHE A 65 4.21 -2.36 1.78
N THR A 66 3.00 -2.83 2.04
CA THR A 66 1.93 -2.85 1.05
C THR A 66 0.73 -2.10 1.59
N VAL A 67 0.09 -1.26 0.77
CA VAL A 67 -1.16 -0.59 1.07
C VAL A 67 -2.22 -1.09 0.11
N ASP A 68 -3.33 -1.60 0.66
CA ASP A 68 -4.53 -1.93 -0.08
C ASP A 68 -5.52 -0.77 0.07
N GLU A 69 -5.59 0.10 -0.95
CA GLU A 69 -6.46 1.28 -0.93
C GLU A 69 -7.95 0.91 -0.90
N HIS A 70 -8.30 -0.29 -1.38
CA HIS A 70 -9.69 -0.74 -1.42
C HIS A 70 -10.16 -1.21 -0.05
N ASN A 71 -9.36 -2.06 0.59
CA ASN A 71 -9.66 -2.60 1.91
C ASN A 71 -9.25 -1.65 3.04
N GLN A 72 -8.53 -0.58 2.72
CA GLN A 72 -7.98 0.38 3.69
C GLN A 72 -7.15 -0.33 4.77
N THR A 73 -6.28 -1.22 4.30
CA THR A 73 -5.36 -2.00 5.13
C THR A 73 -3.94 -1.85 4.62
N ALA A 74 -2.99 -2.19 5.49
CA ALA A 74 -1.59 -2.29 5.09
C ALA A 74 -0.95 -3.55 5.66
N THR A 75 0.12 -4.01 5.04
CA THR A 75 0.98 -5.07 5.58
C THR A 75 2.43 -4.65 5.55
N PHE A 76 3.21 -5.17 6.48
CA PHE A 76 4.66 -5.06 6.47
C PHE A 76 5.26 -6.46 6.65
N THR A 77 5.86 -6.96 5.58
CA THR A 77 6.48 -8.29 5.55
C THR A 77 7.94 -8.18 5.13
N GLY A 78 8.80 -9.07 5.60
CA GLY A 78 10.20 -9.07 5.20
C GLY A 78 11.15 -9.58 6.25
N SER A 79 12.41 -9.16 6.13
CA SER A 79 13.43 -9.52 7.11
C SER A 79 14.37 -8.36 7.42
N ALA A 80 14.88 -8.35 8.65
CA ALA A 80 15.88 -7.40 9.09
C ALA A 80 16.99 -8.11 9.86
N ILE A 81 18.24 -7.63 9.76
CA ILE A 81 19.42 -8.30 10.36
C ILE A 81 20.17 -7.30 11.23
N ASN A 82 20.55 -7.72 12.45
CA ASN A 82 21.38 -6.89 13.33
C ASN A 82 22.89 -7.11 13.10
N ASN A 83 23.72 -6.34 13.81
CA ASN A 83 25.18 -6.44 13.70
C ASN A 83 25.78 -7.76 14.24
N LYS A 84 24.97 -8.66 14.79
CA LYS A 84 25.36 -10.00 15.25
C LYS A 84 24.91 -11.11 14.31
N GLY A 85 24.21 -10.76 13.23
CA GLY A 85 23.66 -11.73 12.28
C GLY A 85 22.34 -12.37 12.72
N ALA A 86 21.73 -11.90 13.82
CA ALA A 86 20.40 -12.35 14.21
C ALA A 86 19.38 -11.79 13.22
N VAL A 87 18.46 -12.64 12.78
CA VAL A 87 17.47 -12.31 11.73
C VAL A 87 16.11 -12.16 12.37
N ALA A 88 15.50 -10.99 12.17
CA ALA A 88 14.10 -10.72 12.47
C ALA A 88 13.26 -10.95 11.20
N GLN A 89 12.38 -11.94 11.21
CA GLN A 89 11.35 -12.13 10.19
C GLN A 89 10.11 -11.36 10.60
N ILE A 90 9.60 -10.49 9.74
CA ILE A 90 8.52 -9.55 10.05
C ILE A 90 7.28 -9.96 9.24
N ASP A 91 6.14 -10.05 9.93
CA ASP A 91 4.84 -10.28 9.33
C ASP A 91 3.78 -9.53 10.14
N LEU A 92 3.50 -8.29 9.75
CA LEU A 92 2.57 -7.39 10.43
C LEU A 92 1.45 -6.98 9.47
N SER A 93 0.24 -6.87 10.01
CA SER A 93 -0.95 -6.37 9.32
C SER A 93 -1.53 -5.19 10.09
N PHE A 94 -1.98 -4.18 9.36
CA PHE A 94 -2.53 -2.94 9.89
C PHE A 94 -3.88 -2.62 9.25
N GLY A 95 -4.75 -1.96 10.02
CA GLY A 95 -6.07 -1.53 9.58
C GLY A 95 -6.56 -0.35 10.40
N GLY A 96 -7.84 -0.02 10.28
CA GLY A 96 -8.39 1.18 10.94
C GLY A 96 -7.78 2.44 10.34
N PHE A 97 -7.82 2.52 9.01
CA PHE A 97 -7.30 3.63 8.23
C PHE A 97 -7.93 4.95 8.65
N LEU A 98 -7.10 5.98 8.70
CA LEU A 98 -7.51 7.37 8.82
C LEU A 98 -6.67 8.17 7.82
N GLU A 99 -7.34 8.94 6.98
CA GLU A 99 -6.69 9.92 6.10
C GLU A 99 -5.93 10.97 6.92
N THR A 100 -6.54 11.44 8.01
CA THR A 100 -5.96 12.44 8.91
C THR A 100 -6.26 12.11 10.35
N ILE A 101 -5.39 12.56 11.26
CA ILE A 101 -5.62 12.50 12.71
C ILE A 101 -6.35 13.72 13.26
N ASP A 102 -6.79 14.66 12.43
CA ASP A 102 -7.58 15.81 12.90
C ASP A 102 -8.86 15.37 13.64
N GLY A 103 -9.14 16.01 14.76
CA GLY A 103 -10.26 15.64 15.63
C GLY A 103 -10.10 14.31 16.40
N THR A 104 -8.94 13.63 16.31
CA THR A 104 -8.65 12.41 17.07
C THR A 104 -7.71 12.68 18.25
N ASN A 105 -7.45 11.66 19.07
CA ASN A 105 -6.43 11.71 20.12
C ASN A 105 -5.06 11.18 19.66
N PHE A 106 -4.93 10.75 18.40
CA PHE A 106 -3.69 10.23 17.83
C PHE A 106 -2.65 11.34 17.65
N ILE A 107 -1.39 10.97 17.78
CA ILE A 107 -0.26 11.89 17.71
C ILE A 107 0.65 11.49 16.55
N TYR A 108 0.97 12.48 15.71
CA TYR A 108 2.00 12.33 14.68
C TYR A 108 3.39 12.19 15.31
N LYS A 109 4.11 11.14 14.91
CA LYS A 109 5.49 10.88 15.33
C LYS A 109 6.42 11.84 14.58
N ALA A 110 6.75 12.95 15.23
CA ALA A 110 7.47 14.06 14.63
C ALA A 110 8.99 13.86 14.63
N GLY A 111 9.54 13.66 13.44
CA GLY A 111 11.01 13.66 13.23
C GLY A 111 11.45 13.71 11.78
N GLY A 112 10.57 13.40 10.82
CA GLY A 112 10.86 13.54 9.38
C GLY A 112 10.44 14.88 8.77
N GLY A 113 9.59 15.65 9.46
CA GLY A 113 9.14 16.96 9.01
C GLY A 113 7.96 17.47 9.83
N PRO A 114 7.48 18.70 9.55
CA PRO A 114 6.21 19.17 10.09
C PRO A 114 5.03 18.46 9.41
N TYR A 115 3.95 18.25 10.16
CA TYR A 115 2.66 17.79 9.68
C TYR A 115 1.57 18.63 10.34
N ASN A 116 0.59 19.07 9.55
CA ASN A 116 -0.58 19.79 10.02
C ASN A 116 -1.84 18.94 9.84
N PRO A 117 -2.42 18.38 10.92
CA PRO A 117 -3.63 17.57 10.83
C PRO A 117 -4.82 18.30 10.19
N GLY A 118 -5.03 19.57 10.55
CA GLY A 118 -6.22 20.33 10.12
C GLY A 118 -6.23 20.70 8.64
N THR A 119 -5.10 20.54 7.94
CA THR A 119 -5.03 20.70 6.48
C THR A 119 -4.48 19.47 5.79
N ASP A 120 -4.18 18.43 6.55
CA ASP A 120 -3.51 17.22 6.11
C ASP A 120 -2.28 17.49 5.20
N THR A 121 -1.33 18.27 5.73
CA THR A 121 -0.18 18.74 4.94
C THR A 121 1.15 18.52 5.68
N PRO A 122 2.13 17.79 5.10
CA PRO A 122 1.98 16.97 3.90
C PRO A 122 0.93 15.86 4.10
N ASP A 123 0.49 15.26 3.00
CA ASP A 123 -0.44 14.14 2.97
C ASP A 123 0.13 12.92 3.73
N ILE A 124 -0.46 12.56 4.86
CA ILE A 124 0.01 11.47 5.72
C ILE A 124 -1.19 10.65 6.18
N ASP A 125 -1.23 9.39 5.77
CA ASP A 125 -2.24 8.45 6.23
C ASP A 125 -1.81 7.71 7.50
N PHE A 126 -2.81 7.18 8.21
CA PHE A 126 -2.62 6.47 9.46
C PHE A 126 -3.38 5.14 9.51
N PHE A 127 -2.82 4.15 10.23
CA PHE A 127 -3.49 2.89 10.58
C PHE A 127 -3.48 2.71 12.09
N THR A 128 -4.68 2.60 12.67
CA THR A 128 -4.92 2.67 14.12
C THR A 128 -5.07 1.32 14.81
N THR A 129 -5.11 0.24 14.03
CA THR A 129 -5.11 -1.13 14.54
C THR A 129 -3.98 -1.94 13.92
N GLY A 130 -3.53 -2.97 14.62
CA GLY A 130 -2.44 -3.82 14.15
C GLY A 130 -2.50 -5.22 14.72
N SER A 131 -1.99 -6.19 13.96
CA SER A 131 -1.75 -7.57 14.40
C SER A 131 -0.51 -8.14 13.72
N GLY A 132 -0.06 -9.32 14.16
CA GLY A 132 1.03 -10.04 13.52
C GLY A 132 2.19 -10.31 14.47
N THR A 133 3.32 -10.71 13.89
CA THR A 133 4.48 -11.19 14.63
C THR A 133 5.80 -10.71 14.05
N ILE A 134 6.82 -10.71 14.89
CA ILE A 134 8.22 -10.61 14.50
C ILE A 134 8.94 -11.82 15.11
N THR A 135 9.55 -12.66 14.29
CA THR A 135 10.28 -13.84 14.75
C THR A 135 11.78 -13.58 14.71
N ILE A 136 12.46 -13.67 15.85
CA ILE A 136 13.92 -13.50 15.95
C ILE A 136 14.55 -14.79 16.46
N ASP A 137 15.45 -15.39 15.67
CA ASP A 137 16.15 -16.64 16.01
C ASP A 137 15.20 -17.76 16.49
N GLY A 138 14.04 -17.88 15.83
CA GLY A 138 12.99 -18.86 16.15
C GLY A 138 12.08 -18.50 17.32
N ARG A 139 12.26 -17.34 17.96
CA ARG A 139 11.38 -16.82 19.00
C ARG A 139 10.35 -15.88 18.41
N VAL A 140 9.07 -16.17 18.63
CA VAL A 140 7.96 -15.37 18.12
C VAL A 140 7.62 -14.27 19.11
N PHE A 141 7.70 -13.03 18.66
CA PHE A 141 7.22 -11.86 19.37
C PHE A 141 5.93 -11.39 18.70
N THR A 142 4.89 -11.12 19.47
CA THR A 142 3.55 -10.85 18.95
C THR A 142 3.17 -9.40 19.18
N LEU A 143 2.61 -8.74 18.18
CA LEU A 143 2.03 -7.40 18.39
C LEU A 143 0.85 -7.53 19.37
N ASN A 144 0.83 -6.72 20.43
CA ASN A 144 -0.18 -6.83 21.47
C ASN A 144 -1.58 -6.54 20.90
N PRO A 145 -2.49 -7.53 20.85
CA PRO A 145 -3.78 -7.37 20.17
C PRO A 145 -4.72 -6.39 20.87
N ASN A 146 -4.50 -6.10 22.16
CA ASN A 146 -5.34 -5.19 22.94
C ASN A 146 -4.82 -3.75 22.96
N ASP A 147 -3.55 -3.56 22.63
CA ASP A 147 -2.86 -2.27 22.68
C ASP A 147 -1.61 -2.35 21.78
N PRO A 148 -1.77 -2.36 20.44
CA PRO A 148 -0.68 -2.66 19.51
C PRO A 148 0.34 -1.53 19.42
N PHE A 149 -0.01 -0.30 19.80
CA PHE A 149 0.82 0.87 19.59
C PHE A 149 1.10 1.63 20.88
N ALA A 150 2.33 2.11 21.05
CA ALA A 150 2.72 2.74 22.31
C ALA A 150 2.10 4.13 22.47
N GLY A 151 1.24 4.29 23.47
CA GLY A 151 0.55 5.56 23.73
C GLY A 151 -0.51 5.83 22.67
N ASN A 152 -0.61 7.08 22.18
CA ASN A 152 -1.58 7.45 21.16
C ASN A 152 -0.97 7.49 19.75
N THR A 153 0.00 6.61 19.45
CA THR A 153 0.57 6.54 18.10
C THR A 153 -0.22 5.60 17.20
N ALA A 154 -0.08 5.78 15.89
CA ALA A 154 -0.55 4.89 14.85
C ALA A 154 0.63 4.52 13.94
N VAL A 155 0.44 3.55 13.03
CA VAL A 155 1.32 3.49 11.87
C VAL A 155 1.02 4.72 11.03
N GLN A 156 2.03 5.50 10.69
CA GLN A 156 1.90 6.64 9.77
C GLN A 156 2.65 6.33 8.47
N ILE A 157 2.11 6.74 7.33
CA ILE A 157 2.72 6.61 6.00
C ILE A 157 2.58 7.93 5.24
N GLY A 158 3.63 8.35 4.52
CA GLY A 158 3.62 9.63 3.82
C GLY A 158 4.99 10.31 3.76
N PRO A 159 5.08 11.51 3.16
CA PRO A 159 6.30 12.32 3.14
C PRO A 159 6.73 12.71 4.57
N GLY A 160 7.92 12.27 4.97
CA GLY A 160 8.45 12.52 6.33
C GLY A 160 7.81 11.66 7.43
N ALA A 161 6.88 10.76 7.10
CA ALA A 161 6.24 9.88 8.07
C ALA A 161 7.18 8.80 8.62
N ASN A 162 8.42 8.70 8.11
CA ASN A 162 9.44 7.82 8.67
C ASN A 162 10.10 8.34 9.97
N ASP A 163 9.76 9.55 10.44
CA ASP A 163 10.26 10.14 11.70
C ASP A 163 11.79 10.40 11.75
N LYS A 164 12.55 10.16 10.67
CA LYS A 164 14.01 10.36 10.65
C LYS A 164 14.48 11.38 9.62
N ASN A 165 13.79 11.48 8.49
CA ASN A 165 14.17 12.30 7.36
C ASN A 165 12.92 12.67 6.53
N LYS A 166 13.10 13.49 5.48
CA LYS A 166 12.00 14.04 4.66
C LYS A 166 11.48 13.10 3.56
N ASN A 167 12.02 11.90 3.41
CA ASN A 167 11.61 10.98 2.36
C ASN A 167 10.19 10.45 2.62
N PHE A 168 9.52 9.98 1.56
CA PHE A 168 8.32 9.16 1.72
C PHE A 168 8.67 7.90 2.52
N GLY A 169 7.84 7.56 3.50
CA GLY A 169 8.17 6.48 4.41
C GLY A 169 7.06 6.13 5.37
N ALA A 170 7.36 5.23 6.31
CA ALA A 170 6.42 4.82 7.34
C ALA A 170 7.11 4.66 8.70
N SER A 171 6.36 4.83 9.79
CA SER A 171 6.87 4.52 11.12
C SER A 171 5.76 4.18 12.11
N ALA A 172 6.14 3.48 13.18
CA ALA A 172 5.26 3.19 14.32
C ALA A 172 6.07 2.93 15.59
N TRP A 173 5.42 3.07 16.75
CA TRP A 173 5.86 2.47 18.01
C TRP A 173 4.97 1.27 18.32
N LEU A 174 5.58 0.09 18.45
CA LEU A 174 4.90 -1.19 18.59
C LEU A 174 4.99 -1.69 20.03
N ASN A 175 3.85 -2.02 20.62
CA ASN A 175 3.77 -2.74 21.87
C ASN A 175 3.80 -4.24 21.60
N ILE A 176 4.88 -4.89 22.02
CA ILE A 176 5.17 -6.27 21.69
C ILE A 176 5.03 -7.15 22.93
N LEU A 177 4.41 -8.31 22.75
CA LEU A 177 4.43 -9.43 23.69
C LEU A 177 5.63 -10.33 23.40
N ASP A 178 6.29 -10.77 24.45
CA ASP A 178 7.36 -11.76 24.37
C ASP A 178 6.80 -13.16 24.00
N PRO A 179 7.67 -14.16 23.76
CA PRO A 179 7.22 -15.52 23.41
C PRO A 179 6.36 -16.23 24.47
N TYR A 180 6.26 -15.67 25.67
CA TYR A 180 5.42 -16.17 26.77
C TYR A 180 4.11 -15.38 26.91
N GLY A 181 3.87 -14.40 26.04
CA GLY A 181 2.68 -13.56 26.05
C GLY A 181 2.75 -12.38 27.03
N HIS A 182 3.92 -12.06 27.57
CA HIS A 182 4.09 -10.94 28.49
C HIS A 182 4.45 -9.66 27.75
N PRO A 183 3.86 -8.51 28.09
CA PRO A 183 4.22 -7.23 27.47
C PRO A 183 5.66 -6.86 27.82
N LEU A 184 6.41 -6.43 26.81
CA LEU A 184 7.76 -5.91 27.01
C LEU A 184 7.71 -4.54 27.71
N SER A 185 8.70 -4.27 28.56
CA SER A 185 8.80 -3.00 29.31
C SER A 185 9.05 -1.76 28.42
N LYS A 186 9.50 -1.97 27.18
CA LYS A 186 9.68 -0.91 26.19
C LYS A 186 9.08 -1.36 24.88
N HIS A 187 8.47 -0.40 24.19
CA HIS A 187 8.04 -0.57 22.81
C HIS A 187 9.22 -0.88 21.89
N TRP A 188 8.89 -1.51 20.77
CA TRP A 188 9.75 -1.57 19.60
C TRP A 188 9.34 -0.44 18.64
N ASP A 189 10.15 -0.15 17.64
CA ASP A 189 9.78 0.80 16.61
C ASP A 189 10.28 0.37 15.25
N PHE A 190 9.56 0.77 14.21
CA PHE A 190 10.12 0.80 12.87
C PHE A 190 10.11 2.23 12.32
N ASN A 191 11.11 2.51 11.50
CA ASN A 191 11.27 3.76 10.78
C ASN A 191 11.80 3.40 9.37
N LEU A 192 10.94 3.49 8.36
CA LEU A 192 11.18 2.96 7.02
C LEU A 192 11.19 4.08 5.99
N ASN A 193 12.21 4.14 5.14
CA ASN A 193 12.09 4.82 3.85
C ASN A 193 11.37 3.85 2.91
N LEU A 194 10.37 4.36 2.19
CA LEU A 194 9.55 3.58 1.28
C LEU A 194 9.79 4.05 -0.15
N HIS A 195 10.04 3.09 -1.04
CA HIS A 195 10.17 3.34 -2.47
C HIS A 195 9.11 2.54 -3.21
N GLU A 196 8.19 3.22 -3.88
CA GLU A 196 7.12 2.57 -4.62
C GLU A 196 7.73 1.64 -5.69
N ARG A 197 7.28 0.39 -5.69
CA ARG A 197 7.58 -0.55 -6.75
C ARG A 197 6.63 -0.25 -7.91
N PRO A 198 7.15 -0.03 -9.12
CA PRO A 198 6.30 0.11 -10.29
C PRO A 198 5.39 -1.11 -10.40
N GLY A 199 4.08 -0.89 -10.27
CA GLY A 199 3.10 -1.96 -10.44
C GLY A 199 3.19 -2.57 -11.85
N THR A 200 2.71 -3.81 -12.00
CA THR A 200 2.49 -4.36 -13.34
C THR A 200 1.56 -3.43 -14.10
N PRO A 201 1.94 -2.93 -15.31
CA PRO A 201 1.08 -2.04 -16.07
C PRO A 201 -0.29 -2.67 -16.26
N VAL A 202 -1.33 -2.05 -15.70
CA VAL A 202 -2.70 -2.50 -15.95
C VAL A 202 -2.99 -2.26 -17.43
N PRO A 203 -3.37 -3.29 -18.21
CA PRO A 203 -3.69 -3.10 -19.62
C PRO A 203 -4.76 -2.02 -19.76
N ALA A 204 -4.52 -1.06 -20.65
CA ALA A 204 -5.46 0.02 -20.90
C ALA A 204 -6.86 -0.55 -21.11
N PRO A 205 -7.92 0.08 -20.56
CA PRO A 205 -9.24 -0.50 -20.61
C PRO A 205 -9.64 -0.80 -22.06
N ALA A 206 -10.14 -2.01 -22.34
CA ALA A 206 -10.60 -2.41 -23.66
C ALA A 206 -11.65 -1.44 -24.23
N GLY A 207 -12.30 -0.65 -23.37
CA GLY A 207 -13.16 0.47 -23.73
C GLY A 207 -12.54 1.46 -24.72
N LEU A 208 -11.24 1.78 -24.63
CA LEU A 208 -10.59 2.66 -25.62
C LEU A 208 -10.51 1.99 -27.01
N GLY A 209 -10.22 0.69 -27.04
CA GLY A 209 -10.23 -0.10 -28.26
C GLY A 209 -11.65 -0.20 -28.87
N LEU A 210 -12.65 -0.45 -28.03
CA LEU A 210 -14.05 -0.51 -28.46
C LEU A 210 -14.58 0.84 -28.94
N MET A 211 -14.19 1.94 -28.29
CA MET A 211 -14.51 3.30 -28.75
C MET A 211 -13.90 3.57 -30.12
N ALA A 212 -12.62 3.22 -30.33
CA ALA A 212 -11.97 3.36 -31.63
C ALA A 212 -12.68 2.53 -32.73
N LEU A 213 -13.06 1.29 -32.42
CA LEU A 213 -13.81 0.42 -33.35
C LEU A 213 -15.21 0.98 -33.64
N GLY A 214 -15.91 1.50 -32.63
CA GLY A 214 -17.21 2.15 -32.78
C GLY A 214 -17.15 3.37 -33.69
N LEU A 215 -16.16 4.24 -33.50
CA LEU A 215 -15.92 5.42 -34.35
C LEU A 215 -15.56 5.02 -35.78
N ALA A 216 -14.74 4.00 -35.97
CA ALA A 216 -14.40 3.48 -37.29
C ALA A 216 -15.65 2.92 -38.01
N GLY A 217 -16.48 2.14 -37.30
CA GLY A 217 -17.74 1.60 -37.82
C GLY A 217 -18.72 2.71 -38.24
N LEU A 218 -18.88 3.73 -37.40
CA LEU A 218 -19.70 4.90 -37.70
C LEU A 218 -19.19 5.65 -38.95
N GLY A 219 -17.88 5.84 -39.06
CA GLY A 219 -17.25 6.46 -40.23
C GLY A 219 -17.50 5.71 -41.54
N VAL A 220 -17.43 4.38 -41.51
CA VAL A 220 -17.73 3.54 -42.69
C VAL A 220 -19.22 3.63 -43.08
N ALA A 221 -20.13 3.60 -42.11
CA ALA A 221 -21.56 3.71 -42.35
C ALA A 221 -21.93 5.07 -42.99
N LEU A 222 -21.36 6.17 -42.47
CA LEU A 222 -21.58 7.51 -43.02
C LEU A 222 -21.06 7.67 -44.45
N ARG A 223 -19.91 7.04 -44.79
CA ARG A 223 -19.37 7.05 -46.16
C ARG A 223 -20.26 6.32 -47.16
N ARG A 224 -20.87 5.19 -46.76
CA ARG A 224 -21.78 4.44 -47.65
C ARG A 224 -23.04 5.25 -47.96
N ARG A 225 -23.67 5.84 -46.95
CA ARG A 225 -24.89 6.65 -47.11
C ARG A 225 -24.71 7.85 -48.05
N ARG A 226 -23.54 8.50 -48.03
CA ARG A 226 -23.21 9.61 -48.95
C ARG A 226 -23.03 9.18 -50.41
N ARG A 227 -22.61 7.94 -50.68
CA ARG A 227 -22.48 7.43 -52.06
C ARG A 227 -23.84 7.12 -52.67
N GLU A 228 -24.74 6.53 -51.89
CA GLU A 228 -26.12 6.25 -52.30
C GLU A 228 -26.88 7.55 -52.62
N TYR A 229 -26.69 8.61 -51.83
CA TYR A 229 -27.31 9.92 -52.07
C TYR A 229 -26.79 10.66 -53.33
N ARG A 230 -25.65 10.25 -53.89
CA ARG A 230 -25.07 10.86 -55.10
C ARG A 230 -25.47 10.15 -56.40
N GLN A 231 -26.16 9.02 -56.30
CA GLN A 231 -26.63 8.22 -57.44
C GLN A 231 -28.12 8.41 -57.74
N ASN A 232 -28.79 9.26 -56.96
CA ASN A 232 -30.15 9.78 -57.19
C ASN A 232 -30.05 11.28 -57.49
#